data_AF-A0A2E2VAT0-F1
#
_entry.id   AF-A0A2E2VAT0-F1
#
_cell.length_a   1.000
_cell.length_b   1.000
_cell.length_c   1.000
_cell.angle_alpha   90.00
_cell.angle_beta   90.00
_cell.angle_gamma   90.00
#
_symmetry.space_group_name_H-M   'P 1'
#
loop_
_entity.id
_entity.type
_entity.pdbx_description
1 polymer ?
#
loop_
_entity_poly.entity_id
_entity_poly.type
_entity_poly.pdbx_seq_one_letter_code
_entity_poly.pdbx_strand_id
1 'polypeptide(L)'
;MINFILYFFTLSFLFSSNNLDNSIYFFSKNAKTNALSNVHYISESVDGLFYQPISKNINMLSDSYFSYSEIYSNQFKIFQIGYCLKSNEKNNISIGMVRRDIDNLFDTTSAWDNNQLLIPELNDIDYTNISNLSYQDFGFLISYNKYIESRILNLKFKPYYNKIKSNDAYGFDIDFTYVVSFSKFDFLFGIENVFSHKKWNSGIKEKKHSNYFLTSSYVLDKTTFFYEFNTSNSNKLAFQYKVNNFFNIRFGLDSENKKTFGFGISSKLFDIDYAIFNSQFRLGSSSQISIVFKNNYI
;
A
#
# COMPACT_ATOMS: atom_id res chain seq x y z
N MET A 1 -32.53 4.55 4.55
CA MET A 1 -31.17 4.39 3.97
C MET A 1 -30.27 5.59 4.29
N ILE A 2 -30.71 6.83 4.03
CA ILE A 2 -29.96 8.07 4.37
C ILE A 2 -29.60 8.19 5.85
N ASN A 3 -30.52 7.88 6.77
CA ASN A 3 -30.27 7.95 8.22
C ASN A 3 -29.25 6.92 8.72
N PHE A 4 -29.09 5.78 8.04
CA PHE A 4 -28.10 4.76 8.39
C PHE A 4 -26.70 5.18 7.93
N ILE A 5 -26.60 5.82 6.77
CA ILE A 5 -25.36 6.41 6.24
C ILE A 5 -24.88 7.56 7.15
N LEU A 6 -25.80 8.43 7.60
CA LEU A 6 -25.49 9.51 8.53
C LEU A 6 -25.01 9.01 9.90
N TYR A 7 -25.61 7.93 10.43
CA TYR A 7 -25.16 7.31 11.70
C TYR A 7 -23.76 6.69 11.60
N PHE A 8 -23.42 6.10 10.45
CA PHE A 8 -22.08 5.55 10.21
C PHE A 8 -21.05 6.68 10.01
N PHE A 9 -21.45 7.77 9.35
CA PHE A 9 -20.63 8.96 9.12
C PHE A 9 -20.32 9.73 10.42
N THR A 10 -21.22 9.73 11.40
CA THR A 10 -20.96 10.33 12.72
C THR A 10 -20.12 9.42 13.62
N LEU A 11 -20.26 8.09 13.52
CA LEU A 11 -19.42 7.14 14.25
C LEU A 11 -17.94 7.19 13.80
N SER A 12 -17.68 7.50 12.53
CA SER A 12 -16.31 7.56 12.00
C SER A 12 -15.47 8.72 12.57
N PHE A 13 -16.10 9.75 13.15
CA PHE A 13 -15.38 10.83 13.83
C PHE A 13 -14.86 10.44 15.23
N LEU A 14 -15.25 9.28 15.77
CA LEU A 14 -14.90 8.86 17.14
C LEU A 14 -13.61 8.03 17.22
N PHE A 15 -12.96 7.70 16.10
CA PHE A 15 -11.82 6.76 16.07
C PHE A 15 -10.55 7.27 15.36
N SER A 16 -10.24 8.56 15.48
CA SER A 16 -8.95 9.09 15.04
C SER A 16 -7.87 8.86 16.10
N SER A 17 -6.91 7.96 15.86
CA SER A 17 -5.72 7.77 16.69
C SER A 17 -4.42 7.96 15.89
N ASN A 18 -3.42 8.57 16.52
CA ASN A 18 -2.06 8.66 15.97
C ASN A 18 -1.46 7.25 15.86
N ASN A 19 -1.32 6.76 14.62
CA ASN A 19 -0.79 5.44 14.32
C ASN A 19 0.74 5.48 14.15
N LEU A 20 1.45 4.60 14.86
CA LEU A 20 2.80 4.18 14.47
C LEU A 20 2.65 2.95 13.56
N ASP A 21 2.61 3.20 12.26
CA ASP A 21 2.42 2.16 11.25
C ASP A 21 3.79 1.57 10.82
N ASN A 22 4.21 0.46 11.44
CA ASN A 22 5.48 -0.21 11.13
C ASN A 22 5.31 -1.61 10.49
N SER A 23 4.24 -1.84 9.70
CA SER A 23 4.22 -3.03 8.83
C SER A 23 4.63 -2.68 7.42
N ILE A 24 5.33 -3.62 6.78
CA ILE A 24 5.79 -3.53 5.40
C ILE A 24 4.64 -3.20 4.42
N TYR A 25 3.40 -3.55 4.78
CA TYR A 25 2.23 -3.33 3.94
C TYR A 25 1.76 -1.87 3.88
N PHE A 26 2.21 -1.02 4.80
CA PHE A 26 1.88 0.41 4.77
C PHE A 26 2.40 1.09 3.49
N PHE A 27 3.58 0.66 3.02
CA PHE A 27 4.21 1.14 1.78
C PHE A 27 3.96 0.21 0.58
N SER A 28 3.27 -0.92 0.77
CA SER A 28 2.96 -1.87 -0.31
C SER A 28 1.73 -1.41 -1.10
N LYS A 29 1.91 -0.39 -1.93
CA LYS A 29 0.91 0.11 -2.88
C LYS A 29 1.48 0.03 -4.29
N ASN A 30 0.65 0.18 -5.30
CA ASN A 30 1.10 0.33 -6.68
C ASN A 30 1.30 1.81 -7.06
N ALA A 31 2.05 2.07 -8.13
CA ALA A 31 2.34 3.43 -8.57
C ALA A 31 1.04 4.22 -8.86
N LYS A 32 0.05 3.60 -9.50
CA LYS A 32 -1.25 4.25 -9.76
C LYS A 32 -1.93 4.73 -8.47
N THR A 33 -1.92 3.92 -7.41
CA THR A 33 -2.47 4.26 -6.09
C THR A 33 -1.74 5.45 -5.49
N ASN A 34 -0.41 5.43 -5.54
CA ASN A 34 0.41 6.53 -5.02
C ASN A 34 0.22 7.83 -5.82
N ALA A 35 0.05 7.74 -7.14
CA ALA A 35 -0.26 8.90 -8.00
C ALA A 35 -1.67 9.49 -7.78
N LEU A 36 -2.56 8.71 -7.18
CA LEU A 36 -3.93 9.12 -6.82
C LEU A 36 -4.05 9.41 -5.32
N SER A 37 -2.97 9.85 -4.66
CA SER A 37 -2.96 10.17 -3.22
C SER A 37 -3.41 9.04 -2.29
N ASN A 38 -3.15 7.78 -2.65
CA ASN A 38 -3.56 6.60 -1.89
C ASN A 38 -5.09 6.44 -1.73
N VAL A 39 -5.89 6.92 -2.69
CA VAL A 39 -7.33 6.60 -2.69
C VAL A 39 -7.55 5.13 -3.07
N HIS A 40 -8.60 4.55 -2.51
CA HIS A 40 -9.07 3.24 -2.92
C HIS A 40 -9.85 3.32 -4.23
N TYR A 41 -9.67 2.35 -5.12
CA TYR A 41 -10.38 2.22 -6.37
C TYR A 41 -10.45 0.75 -6.78
N ILE A 42 -11.30 0.41 -7.75
CA ILE A 42 -11.36 -0.95 -8.28
C ILE A 42 -10.24 -1.14 -9.30
N SER A 43 -9.26 -2.00 -9.02
CA SER A 43 -8.20 -2.26 -10.00
C SER A 43 -8.69 -3.15 -11.15
N GLU A 44 -8.27 -2.83 -12.36
CA GLU A 44 -8.54 -3.62 -13.58
C GLU A 44 -7.53 -4.76 -13.78
N SER A 45 -6.50 -4.83 -12.92
CA SER A 45 -5.36 -5.72 -13.06
C SER A 45 -4.80 -6.21 -11.70
N VAL A 46 -3.81 -7.10 -11.76
CA VAL A 46 -3.19 -7.77 -10.62
C VAL A 46 -2.34 -6.79 -9.80
N ASP A 47 -1.99 -5.62 -10.34
CA ASP A 47 -1.36 -4.52 -9.61
C ASP A 47 -2.16 -4.08 -8.36
N GLY A 48 -3.46 -4.33 -8.32
CA GLY A 48 -4.32 -4.04 -7.17
C GLY A 48 -4.04 -4.93 -5.96
N LEU A 49 -3.34 -6.06 -6.12
CA LEU A 49 -3.31 -7.15 -5.13
C LEU A 49 -2.94 -6.72 -3.71
N PHE A 50 -2.02 -5.75 -3.55
CA PHE A 50 -1.52 -5.34 -2.24
C PHE A 50 -2.45 -4.39 -1.48
N TYR A 51 -3.28 -3.63 -2.20
CA TYR A 51 -4.03 -2.50 -1.63
C TYR A 51 -5.48 -2.42 -2.11
N GLN A 52 -5.73 -2.58 -3.40
CA GLN A 52 -7.05 -2.38 -4.01
C GLN A 52 -7.87 -3.68 -4.09
N PRO A 53 -9.22 -3.59 -4.12
CA PRO A 53 -10.02 -4.69 -4.66
C PRO A 53 -9.77 -4.84 -6.17
N ILE A 54 -9.88 -6.06 -6.70
CA ILE A 54 -9.66 -6.36 -8.12
C ILE A 54 -11.01 -6.60 -8.80
N SER A 55 -11.26 -5.89 -9.90
CA SER A 55 -12.46 -5.98 -10.74
C SER A 55 -12.67 -7.38 -11.31
N LYS A 56 -13.89 -7.65 -11.77
CA LYS A 56 -14.23 -8.88 -12.48
C LYS A 56 -13.65 -8.86 -13.90
N ASN A 57 -12.39 -9.30 -14.03
CA ASN A 57 -11.71 -9.45 -15.33
C ASN A 57 -11.19 -10.88 -15.49
N ILE A 58 -11.86 -11.67 -16.34
CA ILE A 58 -11.56 -13.09 -16.56
C ILE A 58 -10.22 -13.33 -17.25
N ASN A 59 -9.69 -12.33 -17.97
CA ASN A 59 -8.46 -12.46 -18.76
C ASN A 59 -7.18 -12.21 -17.94
N MET A 60 -7.29 -12.02 -16.63
CA MET A 60 -6.15 -11.77 -15.75
C MET A 60 -5.40 -13.02 -15.32
N LEU A 61 -5.87 -14.21 -15.69
CA LEU A 61 -5.21 -15.45 -15.27
C LEU A 61 -3.75 -15.42 -15.71
N SER A 62 -2.83 -15.70 -14.78
CA SER A 62 -1.40 -15.69 -15.01
C SER A 62 -0.76 -14.31 -15.27
N ASP A 63 -1.50 -13.22 -15.08
CA ASP A 63 -0.89 -11.89 -15.05
C ASP A 63 0.11 -11.79 -13.90
N SER A 64 1.23 -11.13 -14.18
CA SER A 64 2.32 -10.92 -13.23
C SER A 64 2.50 -9.43 -12.97
N TYR A 65 2.84 -9.07 -11.73
CA TYR A 65 3.09 -7.69 -11.32
C TYR A 65 4.47 -7.56 -10.68
N PHE A 66 5.15 -6.48 -11.00
CA PHE A 66 6.44 -6.09 -10.42
C PHE A 66 6.39 -4.63 -10.06
N SER A 67 6.94 -4.26 -8.92
CA SER A 67 7.09 -2.85 -8.58
C SER A 67 8.30 -2.58 -7.70
N TYR A 68 8.85 -1.39 -7.92
CA TYR A 68 9.97 -0.85 -7.16
C TYR A 68 9.62 0.58 -6.74
N SER A 69 9.79 0.85 -5.45
CA SER A 69 9.59 2.18 -4.88
C SER A 69 10.85 2.64 -4.16
N GLU A 70 11.22 3.91 -4.37
CA GLU A 70 12.22 4.62 -3.59
C GLU A 70 11.51 5.61 -2.67
N ILE A 71 11.73 5.48 -1.37
CA ILE A 71 11.05 6.29 -0.36
C ILE A 71 12.05 7.21 0.34
N TYR A 72 11.64 8.47 0.54
CA TYR A 72 12.43 9.54 1.20
C TYR A 72 13.84 9.71 0.66
N SER A 73 13.97 10.01 -0.63
CA SER A 73 15.26 10.20 -1.29
C SER A 73 16.16 8.95 -1.13
N ASN A 74 15.56 7.77 -1.34
CA ASN A 74 16.23 6.47 -1.31
C ASN A 74 16.72 6.03 0.09
N GLN A 75 16.09 6.48 1.17
CA GLN A 75 16.37 5.97 2.53
C GLN A 75 15.92 4.51 2.71
N PHE A 76 14.84 4.12 2.04
CA PHE A 76 14.48 2.71 1.92
C PHE A 76 13.76 2.41 0.61
N LYS A 77 13.88 1.16 0.18
CA LYS A 77 13.39 0.63 -1.07
C LYS A 77 12.34 -0.43 -0.80
N ILE A 78 11.28 -0.44 -1.60
CA ILE A 78 10.24 -1.47 -1.53
C ILE A 78 10.19 -2.22 -2.85
N PHE A 79 10.34 -3.53 -2.78
CA PHE A 79 10.19 -4.44 -3.92
C PHE A 79 8.90 -5.23 -3.75
N GLN A 80 8.09 -5.29 -4.80
CA GLN A 80 6.84 -6.05 -4.80
C GLN A 80 6.80 -6.95 -6.03
N ILE A 81 6.37 -8.19 -5.83
CA ILE A 81 6.03 -9.11 -6.91
C ILE A 81 4.62 -9.66 -6.67
N GLY A 82 3.92 -9.94 -7.76
CA GLY A 82 2.52 -10.35 -7.74
C GLY A 82 2.20 -11.33 -8.86
N TYR A 83 1.23 -12.20 -8.62
CA TYR A 83 0.76 -13.15 -9.61
C TYR A 83 -0.72 -13.49 -9.41
N CYS A 84 -1.47 -13.53 -10.51
CA CYS A 84 -2.87 -13.95 -10.49
C CYS A 84 -2.96 -15.47 -10.69
N LEU A 85 -3.27 -16.20 -9.61
CA LEU A 85 -3.41 -17.66 -9.62
C LEU A 85 -4.71 -18.13 -10.28
N LYS A 86 -5.77 -17.34 -10.11
CA LYS A 86 -7.11 -17.69 -10.58
C LYS A 86 -7.89 -16.43 -10.88
N SER A 87 -8.50 -16.37 -12.05
CA SER A 87 -9.51 -15.37 -12.38
C SER A 87 -10.65 -16.02 -13.16
N ASN A 88 -11.88 -15.84 -12.72
CA ASN A 88 -13.08 -16.31 -13.40
C ASN A 88 -14.29 -15.44 -13.02
N GLU A 89 -15.48 -15.82 -13.50
CA GLU A 89 -16.68 -15.02 -13.29
C GLU A 89 -17.13 -14.87 -11.83
N LYS A 90 -16.72 -15.78 -10.95
CA LYS A 90 -17.15 -15.85 -9.53
C LYS A 90 -16.10 -15.31 -8.58
N ASN A 91 -14.81 -15.47 -8.90
CA ASN A 91 -13.74 -15.02 -8.03
C ASN A 91 -12.40 -14.80 -8.73
N ASN A 92 -11.55 -14.05 -8.04
CA ASN A 92 -10.13 -13.89 -8.31
C ASN A 92 -9.31 -14.26 -7.06
N ILE A 93 -8.22 -14.99 -7.25
CA ILE A 93 -7.20 -15.26 -6.23
C ILE A 93 -5.86 -14.80 -6.79
N SER A 94 -5.20 -13.91 -6.07
CA SER A 94 -3.87 -13.43 -6.41
C SER A 94 -2.95 -13.54 -5.20
N ILE A 95 -1.67 -13.79 -5.45
CA ILE A 95 -0.64 -13.84 -4.41
C ILE A 95 0.42 -12.78 -4.67
N GLY A 96 1.11 -12.35 -3.63
CA GLY A 96 2.23 -11.44 -3.77
C GLY A 96 3.26 -11.57 -2.67
N MET A 97 4.44 -11.04 -2.94
CA MET A 97 5.53 -10.91 -1.98
C MET A 97 6.02 -9.47 -1.98
N VAL A 98 6.33 -8.95 -0.80
CA VAL A 98 6.91 -7.63 -0.63
C VAL A 98 8.18 -7.74 0.19
N ARG A 99 9.19 -6.95 -0.14
CA ARG A 99 10.43 -6.83 0.61
C ARG A 99 10.78 -5.35 0.79
N ARG A 100 11.23 -4.99 2.00
CA ARG A 100 11.76 -3.65 2.31
C ARG A 100 13.25 -3.77 2.59
N ASP A 101 14.04 -2.96 1.88
CA ASP A 101 15.46 -2.80 2.11
C ASP A 101 15.73 -1.39 2.64
N ILE A 102 16.55 -1.29 3.68
CA ILE A 102 16.99 -0.03 4.28
C ILE A 102 18.50 0.04 4.10
N ASP A 103 18.97 1.02 3.35
CA ASP A 103 20.40 1.22 3.11
C ASP A 103 21.02 2.05 4.24
N ASN A 104 22.34 1.96 4.40
CA ASN A 104 23.13 2.79 5.33
C ASN A 104 22.65 2.76 6.78
N LEU A 105 22.13 1.62 7.22
CA LEU A 105 21.75 1.39 8.60
C LEU A 105 22.95 0.82 9.36
N PHE A 106 23.53 1.62 10.25
CA PHE A 106 24.73 1.25 11.00
C PHE A 106 24.41 0.83 12.43
N ASP A 107 25.12 -0.19 12.89
CA ASP A 107 25.16 -0.59 14.28
C ASP A 107 26.26 0.16 15.02
N THR A 108 25.87 0.99 15.97
CA THR A 108 26.78 1.79 16.80
C THR A 108 26.80 1.35 18.27
N THR A 109 26.16 0.23 18.63
CA THR A 109 26.02 -0.15 20.05
C THR A 109 27.34 -0.51 20.72
N SER A 110 28.38 -0.80 19.94
CA SER A 110 29.73 -1.11 20.41
C SER A 110 30.75 -0.05 20.00
N ALA A 111 30.29 1.08 19.45
CA ALA A 111 31.16 2.15 18.96
C ALA A 111 31.74 3.00 20.09
N TRP A 112 31.29 2.85 21.34
CA TRP A 112 31.86 3.51 22.51
C TRP A 112 31.45 2.79 23.80
N ASP A 113 32.21 2.96 24.87
CA ASP A 113 31.95 2.32 26.18
C ASP A 113 31.06 3.20 27.06
N ASN A 114 29.75 2.94 27.01
CA ASN A 114 28.75 3.63 27.83
C ASN A 114 28.97 3.44 29.35
N ASN A 115 29.81 2.51 29.78
CA ASN A 115 30.07 2.27 31.20
C ASN A 115 31.13 3.20 31.79
N GLN A 116 31.98 3.81 30.95
CA GLN A 116 33.08 4.67 31.39
C GLN A 116 32.77 6.16 31.21
N LEU A 117 32.00 6.52 30.19
CA LEU A 117 31.66 7.90 29.86
C LEU A 117 30.14 8.02 29.65
N LEU A 118 29.52 9.06 30.20
CA LEU A 118 28.09 9.33 30.01
C LEU A 118 27.81 10.10 28.71
N ILE A 119 28.80 10.82 28.19
CA ILE A 119 28.76 11.60 26.95
C ILE A 119 30.11 11.40 26.25
N PRO A 120 30.16 10.81 25.05
CA PRO A 120 31.42 10.61 24.34
C PRO A 120 31.87 11.91 23.68
N GLU A 121 33.17 12.20 23.73
CA GLU A 121 33.81 13.11 22.79
C GLU A 121 34.03 12.41 21.44
N LEU A 122 34.25 13.19 20.37
CA LEU A 122 34.47 12.62 19.03
C LEU A 122 35.65 11.63 18.97
N ASN A 123 36.65 11.80 19.83
CA ASN A 123 37.82 10.94 19.93
C ASN A 123 37.54 9.64 20.71
N ASP A 124 36.44 9.57 21.45
CA ASP A 124 36.05 8.39 22.23
C ASP A 124 35.24 7.37 21.40
N ILE A 125 34.86 7.75 20.18
CA ILE A 125 34.11 6.89 19.25
C ILE A 125 35.10 5.99 18.51
N ASP A 126 35.00 4.69 18.77
CA ASP A 126 35.66 3.66 17.99
C ASP A 126 34.88 3.37 16.70
N TYR A 127 35.22 4.10 15.65
CA TYR A 127 34.64 3.92 14.31
C TYR A 127 34.91 2.52 13.73
N THR A 128 35.90 1.77 14.22
CA THR A 128 36.17 0.40 13.76
C THR A 128 35.12 -0.60 14.22
N ASN A 129 34.39 -0.27 15.30
CA ASN A 129 33.28 -1.07 15.82
C ASN A 129 31.91 -0.67 15.23
N ILE A 130 31.87 0.29 14.31
CA ILE A 130 30.65 0.62 13.55
C ILE A 130 30.55 -0.37 12.39
N SER A 131 29.46 -1.14 12.37
CA SER A 131 29.21 -2.16 11.33
C SER A 131 27.84 -1.99 10.71
N ASN A 132 27.54 -2.72 9.63
CA ASN A 132 26.21 -2.70 9.05
C ASN A 132 25.20 -3.42 9.96
N LEU A 133 24.07 -2.77 10.23
CA LEU A 133 22.98 -3.37 10.99
C LEU A 133 22.32 -4.47 10.17
N SER A 134 22.28 -5.70 10.70
CA SER A 134 21.49 -6.78 10.09
C SER A 134 20.00 -6.44 10.13
N TYR A 135 19.39 -6.24 8.97
CA TYR A 135 17.98 -5.92 8.81
C TYR A 135 17.33 -6.82 7.75
N GLN A 136 16.15 -7.36 8.05
CA GLN A 136 15.32 -8.11 7.09
C GLN A 136 13.85 -7.77 7.29
N ASP A 137 13.14 -7.54 6.20
CA ASP A 137 11.70 -7.31 6.25
C ASP A 137 11.04 -7.80 4.96
N PHE A 138 10.20 -8.82 5.09
CA PHE A 138 9.47 -9.40 3.97
C PHE A 138 8.04 -9.77 4.38
N GLY A 139 7.15 -9.74 3.40
CA GLY A 139 5.75 -10.10 3.55
C GLY A 139 5.28 -11.01 2.42
N PHE A 140 4.31 -11.87 2.74
CA PHE A 140 3.55 -12.64 1.76
C PHE A 140 2.07 -12.27 1.86
N LEU A 141 1.40 -12.19 0.71
CA LEU A 141 0.00 -11.77 0.63
C LEU A 141 -0.83 -12.74 -0.19
N ILE A 142 -2.05 -13.01 0.28
CA ILE A 142 -3.12 -13.61 -0.52
C ILE A 142 -4.28 -12.62 -0.60
N SER A 143 -4.70 -12.29 -1.82
CA SER A 143 -5.87 -11.45 -2.10
C SER A 143 -6.96 -12.32 -2.71
N TYR A 144 -8.14 -12.31 -2.10
CA TYR A 144 -9.32 -13.01 -2.58
C TYR A 144 -10.41 -12.00 -2.90
N ASN A 145 -10.95 -12.05 -4.12
CA ASN A 145 -12.10 -11.26 -4.55
C ASN A 145 -13.24 -12.20 -4.93
N LYS A 146 -14.42 -12.01 -4.35
CA LYS A 146 -15.65 -12.70 -4.73
C LYS A 146 -16.58 -11.74 -5.46
N TYR A 147 -17.11 -12.18 -6.60
CA TYR A 147 -17.99 -11.39 -7.45
C TYR A 147 -19.45 -11.84 -7.27
N ILE A 148 -20.33 -10.89 -7.01
CA ILE A 148 -21.77 -11.12 -6.87
C ILE A 148 -22.48 -9.96 -7.59
N GLU A 149 -22.99 -10.20 -8.79
CA GLU A 149 -23.59 -9.17 -9.64
C GLU A 149 -22.63 -7.96 -9.83
N SER A 150 -23.05 -6.75 -9.44
CA SER A 150 -22.25 -5.53 -9.46
C SER A 150 -21.46 -5.27 -8.17
N ARG A 151 -21.27 -6.30 -7.34
CA ARG A 151 -20.62 -6.20 -6.02
C ARG A 151 -19.33 -7.02 -5.97
N ILE A 152 -18.36 -6.53 -5.22
CA ILE A 152 -17.09 -7.21 -4.94
C ILE A 152 -16.88 -7.29 -3.44
N LEU A 153 -16.59 -8.49 -2.95
CA LEU A 153 -16.08 -8.70 -1.59
C LEU A 153 -14.59 -9.05 -1.70
N ASN A 154 -13.72 -8.19 -1.17
CA ASN A 154 -12.29 -8.41 -1.14
C ASN A 154 -11.82 -8.70 0.30
N LEU A 155 -10.96 -9.71 0.42
CA LEU A 155 -10.24 -10.06 1.63
C LEU A 155 -8.76 -10.16 1.30
N LYS A 156 -7.91 -9.58 2.15
CA LYS A 156 -6.45 -9.74 2.05
C LYS A 156 -5.91 -10.34 3.34
N PHE A 157 -5.11 -11.39 3.20
CA PHE A 157 -4.36 -12.02 4.29
C PHE A 157 -2.88 -11.74 4.10
N LYS A 158 -2.25 -11.14 5.11
CA LYS A 158 -0.94 -10.48 4.96
C LYS A 158 0.04 -10.88 6.09
N PRO A 159 0.56 -12.12 6.14
CA PRO A 159 1.65 -12.48 7.03
C PRO A 159 2.96 -11.77 6.65
N TYR A 160 3.80 -11.48 7.64
CA TYR A 160 5.10 -10.85 7.44
C TYR A 160 6.10 -11.20 8.54
N TYR A 161 7.38 -11.04 8.22
CA TYR A 161 8.52 -11.29 9.09
C TYR A 161 9.45 -10.09 9.11
N ASN A 162 9.93 -9.72 10.29
CA ASN A 162 10.88 -8.63 10.49
C ASN A 162 12.04 -9.13 11.35
N LYS A 163 13.27 -8.72 11.03
CA LYS A 163 14.45 -8.98 11.85
C LYS A 163 15.32 -7.74 11.94
N ILE A 164 15.74 -7.41 13.15
CA ILE A 164 16.72 -6.37 13.45
C ILE A 164 17.74 -6.96 14.41
N LYS A 165 19.00 -7.08 13.98
CA LYS A 165 20.06 -7.84 14.67
C LYS A 165 19.59 -9.26 15.04
N SER A 166 19.58 -9.59 16.34
CA SER A 166 19.13 -10.86 16.90
C SER A 166 17.63 -10.92 17.20
N ASN A 167 16.92 -9.79 17.11
CA ASN A 167 15.49 -9.75 17.40
C ASN A 167 14.69 -9.98 16.12
N ASP A 168 13.87 -11.03 16.13
CA ASP A 168 12.95 -11.36 15.06
C ASP A 168 11.50 -11.24 15.51
N ALA A 169 10.62 -10.98 14.55
CA ALA A 169 9.19 -10.85 14.75
C ALA A 169 8.39 -11.42 13.60
N TYR A 170 7.24 -11.97 13.95
CA TYR A 170 6.21 -12.41 13.01
C TYR A 170 4.97 -11.57 13.22
N GLY A 171 4.35 -11.15 12.13
CA GLY A 171 3.09 -10.44 12.16
C GLY A 171 2.12 -10.92 11.09
N PHE A 172 0.87 -10.53 11.26
CA PHE A 172 -0.18 -10.77 10.28
C PHE A 172 -1.16 -9.60 10.29
N ASP A 173 -1.56 -9.17 9.09
CA ASP A 173 -2.61 -8.18 8.88
C ASP A 173 -3.76 -8.79 8.05
N ILE A 174 -5.00 -8.37 8.32
CA ILE A 174 -6.19 -8.75 7.54
C ILE A 174 -6.94 -7.48 7.14
N ASP A 175 -7.24 -7.35 5.85
CA ASP A 175 -8.08 -6.28 5.32
C ASP A 175 -9.36 -6.83 4.72
N PHE A 176 -10.40 -6.00 4.74
CA PHE A 176 -11.68 -6.26 4.10
C PHE A 176 -12.12 -5.05 3.29
N THR A 177 -12.64 -5.28 2.09
CA THR A 177 -13.25 -4.22 1.28
C THR A 177 -14.52 -4.75 0.61
N TYR A 178 -15.55 -3.92 0.59
CA TYR A 178 -16.79 -4.14 -0.11
C TYR A 178 -17.00 -3.06 -1.15
N VAL A 179 -17.40 -3.46 -2.35
CA VAL A 179 -17.60 -2.58 -3.50
C VAL A 179 -19.00 -2.75 -4.05
N VAL A 180 -19.62 -1.63 -4.44
CA VAL A 180 -20.85 -1.61 -5.22
C VAL A 180 -20.66 -0.67 -6.41
N SER A 181 -20.89 -1.19 -7.61
CA SER A 181 -20.81 -0.44 -8.86
C SER A 181 -22.21 -0.19 -9.43
N PHE A 182 -22.45 1.03 -9.91
CA PHE A 182 -23.67 1.42 -10.61
C PHE A 182 -23.36 2.42 -11.73
N SER A 183 -23.52 1.99 -12.98
CA SER A 183 -23.29 2.84 -14.16
C SER A 183 -21.88 3.46 -14.14
N LYS A 184 -21.79 4.79 -14.03
CA LYS A 184 -20.54 5.56 -13.98
C LYS A 184 -19.98 5.76 -12.57
N PHE A 185 -20.63 5.19 -11.54
CA PHE A 185 -20.26 5.38 -10.13
C PHE A 185 -19.80 4.07 -9.50
N ASP A 186 -18.75 4.16 -8.68
CA ASP A 186 -18.39 3.09 -7.75
C ASP A 186 -18.36 3.64 -6.33
N PHE A 187 -18.79 2.80 -5.38
CA PHE A 187 -18.70 3.05 -3.96
C PHE A 187 -17.92 1.91 -3.31
N LEU A 188 -16.87 2.26 -2.58
CA LEU A 188 -16.02 1.32 -1.86
C LEU A 188 -16.07 1.65 -0.37
N PHE A 189 -16.37 0.66 0.45
CA PHE A 189 -16.25 0.72 1.90
C PHE A 189 -15.26 -0.35 2.35
N GLY A 190 -14.32 -0.02 3.21
CA GLY A 190 -13.38 -1.01 3.69
C GLY A 190 -12.79 -0.69 5.05
N ILE A 191 -12.16 -1.73 5.58
CA ILE A 191 -11.46 -1.73 6.86
C ILE A 191 -10.11 -2.39 6.61
N GLU A 192 -9.05 -1.62 6.75
CA GLU A 192 -7.68 -2.13 6.79
C GLU A 192 -7.34 -2.50 8.24
N ASN A 193 -6.45 -3.48 8.43
CA ASN A 193 -6.03 -3.93 9.75
C ASN A 193 -7.22 -4.35 10.66
N VAL A 194 -8.20 -5.08 10.11
CA VAL A 194 -9.31 -5.68 10.89
C VAL A 194 -8.73 -6.51 12.03
N PHE A 195 -7.69 -7.28 11.71
CA PHE A 195 -6.80 -7.91 12.67
C PHE A 195 -5.37 -7.60 12.26
N SER A 196 -4.60 -6.98 13.15
CA SER A 196 -3.18 -6.70 12.92
C SER A 196 -2.41 -6.90 14.21
N HIS A 197 -1.55 -7.92 14.25
CA HIS A 197 -0.69 -8.18 15.39
C HIS A 197 0.70 -8.58 14.93
N LYS A 198 1.69 -8.17 15.71
CA LYS A 198 3.08 -8.57 15.55
C LYS A 198 3.66 -8.90 16.91
N LYS A 199 4.48 -9.94 16.97
CA LYS A 199 5.15 -10.38 18.19
C LYS A 199 6.64 -10.55 17.93
N TRP A 200 7.45 -9.89 18.74
CA TRP A 200 8.90 -10.06 18.78
C TRP A 200 9.30 -11.21 19.70
N ASN A 201 10.45 -11.83 19.41
CA ASN A 201 11.07 -12.83 20.26
C ASN A 201 11.46 -12.28 21.66
N SER A 202 11.68 -10.96 21.77
CA SER A 202 11.87 -10.23 23.03
C SER A 202 10.61 -10.19 23.92
N GLY A 203 9.47 -10.64 23.42
CA GLY A 203 8.18 -10.63 24.12
C GLY A 203 7.32 -9.40 23.84
N ILE A 204 7.87 -8.37 23.18
CA ILE A 204 7.14 -7.17 22.76
C ILE A 204 6.04 -7.55 21.77
N LYS A 205 4.84 -7.02 21.97
CA LYS A 205 3.70 -7.17 21.07
C LYS A 205 3.29 -5.81 20.54
N GLU A 206 3.06 -5.74 19.23
CA GLU A 206 2.55 -4.57 18.54
C GLU A 206 1.19 -4.91 17.95
N LYS A 207 0.27 -3.96 18.02
CA LYS A 207 -1.09 -4.07 17.46
C LYS A 207 -1.42 -2.77 16.76
N LYS A 208 -1.95 -2.83 15.54
CA LYS A 208 -2.44 -1.65 14.83
C LYS A 208 -3.93 -1.46 15.05
N HIS A 209 -4.35 -0.20 15.00
CA HIS A 209 -5.76 0.14 14.94
C HIS A 209 -6.31 -0.12 13.54
N SER A 210 -7.57 -0.52 13.47
CA SER A 210 -8.28 -0.67 12.21
C SER A 210 -8.48 0.70 11.57
N ASN A 211 -8.27 0.77 10.25
CA ASN A 211 -8.46 1.99 9.49
C ASN A 211 -9.68 1.84 8.58
N TYR A 212 -10.64 2.74 8.70
CA TYR A 212 -11.88 2.72 7.95
C TYR A 212 -11.81 3.72 6.81
N PHE A 213 -12.30 3.32 5.64
CA PHE A 213 -12.41 4.22 4.50
C PHE A 213 -13.74 4.07 3.77
N LEU A 214 -14.16 5.18 3.17
CA LEU A 214 -15.27 5.25 2.24
C LEU A 214 -14.81 6.04 1.02
N THR A 215 -14.82 5.41 -0.15
CA THR A 215 -14.46 6.03 -1.42
C THR A 215 -15.63 6.04 -2.37
N SER A 216 -15.79 7.15 -3.08
CA SER A 216 -16.62 7.23 -4.28
C SER A 216 -15.76 7.56 -5.49
N SER A 217 -16.07 6.94 -6.62
CA SER A 217 -15.52 7.33 -7.92
C SER A 217 -16.60 7.59 -8.95
N TYR A 218 -16.32 8.50 -9.87
CA TYR A 218 -17.21 8.88 -10.96
C TYR A 218 -16.45 8.97 -12.28
N VAL A 219 -16.94 8.27 -13.31
CA VAL A 219 -16.36 8.27 -14.65
C VAL A 219 -17.13 9.23 -15.56
N LEU A 220 -16.46 10.29 -16.01
CA LEU A 220 -16.94 11.25 -16.99
C LEU A 220 -16.06 11.20 -18.25
N ASP A 221 -16.50 10.42 -19.23
CA ASP A 221 -15.82 10.20 -20.51
C ASP A 221 -14.36 9.75 -20.34
N LYS A 222 -13.40 10.65 -20.54
CA LYS A 222 -11.96 10.40 -20.39
C LYS A 222 -11.46 10.63 -18.97
N THR A 223 -12.27 11.19 -18.08
CA THR A 223 -11.86 11.58 -16.73
C THR A 223 -12.52 10.70 -15.69
N THR A 224 -11.77 10.26 -14.70
CA THR A 224 -12.30 9.61 -13.49
C THR A 224 -11.95 10.45 -12.29
N PHE A 225 -12.96 10.80 -11.48
CA PHE A 225 -12.80 11.50 -10.22
C PHE A 225 -12.90 10.53 -9.05
N PHE A 226 -12.12 10.77 -8.00
CA PHE A 226 -12.11 9.98 -6.78
C PHE A 226 -12.21 10.91 -5.58
N TYR A 227 -13.05 10.54 -4.61
CA TYR A 227 -13.12 11.17 -3.30
C TYR A 227 -13.11 10.10 -2.22
N GLU A 228 -12.18 10.19 -1.28
CA GLU A 228 -12.09 9.27 -0.15
C GLU A 228 -12.15 10.02 1.17
N PHE A 229 -12.99 9.52 2.07
CA PHE A 229 -12.92 9.77 3.50
C PHE A 229 -12.18 8.61 4.16
N ASN A 230 -11.19 8.91 4.99
CA ASN A 230 -10.34 7.90 5.64
C ASN A 230 -10.02 8.33 7.08
N THR A 231 -10.16 7.41 8.04
CA THR A 231 -9.97 7.71 9.47
C THR A 231 -8.51 8.01 9.84
N SER A 232 -7.53 7.50 9.09
CA SER A 232 -6.10 7.69 9.39
C SER A 232 -5.45 8.82 8.61
N ASN A 233 -5.85 9.03 7.36
CA ASN A 233 -5.08 9.83 6.39
C ASN A 233 -5.86 11.01 5.80
N SER A 234 -6.88 11.48 6.50
CA SER A 234 -7.66 12.66 6.13
C SER A 234 -8.40 12.51 4.79
N ASN A 235 -9.15 13.53 4.38
CA ASN A 235 -9.91 13.48 3.12
C ASN A 235 -8.98 13.60 1.92
N LYS A 236 -9.26 12.83 0.87
CA LYS A 236 -8.47 12.80 -0.37
C LYS A 236 -9.33 13.07 -1.59
N LEU A 237 -8.75 13.80 -2.53
CA LEU A 237 -9.31 14.04 -3.86
C LEU A 237 -8.28 13.61 -4.89
N ALA A 238 -8.71 12.86 -5.89
CA ALA A 238 -7.84 12.50 -7.00
C ALA A 238 -8.60 12.50 -8.31
N PHE A 239 -7.86 12.63 -9.41
CA PHE A 239 -8.42 12.42 -10.74
C PHE A 239 -7.43 11.72 -11.66
N GLN A 240 -7.98 10.97 -12.60
CA GLN A 240 -7.27 10.33 -13.69
C GLN A 240 -7.84 10.84 -15.01
N TYR A 241 -6.97 11.22 -15.95
CA TYR A 241 -7.35 11.61 -17.31
C TYR A 241 -6.73 10.63 -18.33
N LYS A 242 -7.57 9.98 -19.12
CA LYS A 242 -7.19 9.12 -20.24
C LYS A 242 -6.97 10.01 -21.47
N VAL A 243 -5.72 10.35 -21.77
CA VAL A 243 -5.38 11.18 -22.95
C VAL A 243 -5.84 10.46 -24.22
N ASN A 244 -5.54 9.16 -24.27
CA ASN A 244 -5.94 8.22 -25.31
C ASN A 244 -6.05 6.80 -24.71
N ASN A 245 -6.18 5.77 -25.55
CA ASN A 245 -6.34 4.39 -25.09
C ASN A 245 -5.09 3.78 -24.44
N PHE A 246 -3.92 4.40 -24.58
CA PHE A 246 -2.66 3.88 -24.09
C PHE A 246 -2.00 4.76 -23.02
N PHE A 247 -2.43 6.01 -22.82
CA PHE A 247 -1.75 6.94 -21.93
C PHE A 247 -2.71 7.63 -20.96
N ASN A 248 -2.34 7.60 -19.68
CA ASN A 248 -3.09 8.15 -18.56
C ASN A 248 -2.23 9.12 -17.76
N ILE A 249 -2.82 10.23 -17.31
CA ILE A 249 -2.21 11.16 -16.34
C ILE A 249 -3.04 11.15 -15.07
N ARG A 250 -2.39 11.23 -13.92
CA ARG A 250 -3.00 11.13 -12.60
C ARG A 250 -2.49 12.22 -11.69
N PHE A 251 -3.40 12.74 -10.87
CA PHE A 251 -3.09 13.70 -9.84
C PHE A 251 -3.92 13.39 -8.60
N GLY A 252 -3.32 13.58 -7.43
CA GLY A 252 -3.99 13.41 -6.16
C GLY A 252 -3.57 14.47 -5.16
N LEU A 253 -4.51 14.82 -4.28
CA LEU A 253 -4.38 15.79 -3.21
C LEU A 253 -5.00 15.21 -1.94
N ASP A 254 -4.35 15.37 -0.80
CA ASP A 254 -4.97 15.15 0.51
C ASP A 254 -5.22 16.48 1.24
N SER A 255 -5.98 16.42 2.33
CA SER A 255 -6.31 17.62 3.12
C SER A 255 -5.13 18.19 3.92
N GLU A 256 -3.98 17.48 3.95
CA GLU A 256 -2.71 17.99 4.48
C GLU A 256 -1.87 18.69 3.41
N ASN A 257 -2.45 18.98 2.24
CA ASN A 257 -1.82 19.58 1.06
C ASN A 257 -0.70 18.74 0.44
N LYS A 258 -0.68 17.43 0.67
CA LYS A 258 0.25 16.52 -0.02
C LYS A 258 -0.26 16.31 -1.43
N LYS A 259 0.61 16.59 -2.40
CA LYS A 259 0.33 16.47 -3.82
C LYS A 259 1.06 15.26 -4.37
N THR A 260 0.38 14.53 -5.24
CA THR A 260 0.91 13.36 -5.92
C THR A 260 0.65 13.48 -7.41
N PHE A 261 1.57 12.96 -8.21
CA PHE A 261 1.48 12.99 -9.66
C PHE A 261 1.97 11.66 -10.22
N GLY A 262 1.40 11.26 -11.34
CA GLY A 262 1.90 10.09 -12.05
C GLY A 262 1.30 9.94 -13.43
N PHE A 263 1.82 8.97 -14.16
CA PHE A 263 1.31 8.59 -15.48
C PHE A 263 1.29 7.07 -15.63
N GLY A 264 0.55 6.61 -16.64
CA GLY A 264 0.43 5.20 -16.97
C GLY A 264 0.44 4.98 -18.46
N ILE A 265 1.16 3.96 -18.90
CA ILE A 265 1.19 3.46 -20.27
C ILE A 265 0.53 2.09 -20.28
N SER A 266 -0.53 1.91 -21.07
CA SER A 266 -1.27 0.66 -21.18
C SER A 266 -1.17 0.08 -22.58
N SER A 267 -0.91 -1.22 -22.64
CA SER A 267 -0.88 -2.00 -23.86
C SER A 267 -1.61 -3.33 -23.69
N LYS A 268 -1.67 -4.13 -24.75
CA LYS A 268 -2.21 -5.50 -24.69
C LYS A 268 -1.32 -6.48 -23.93
N LEU A 269 -0.02 -6.20 -23.82
CA LEU A 269 0.97 -7.12 -23.24
C LEU A 269 1.47 -6.67 -21.87
N PHE A 270 1.43 -5.37 -21.61
CA PHE A 270 1.89 -4.81 -20.35
C PHE A 270 1.19 -3.49 -20.00
N ASP A 271 1.16 -3.19 -18.72
CA ASP A 271 0.89 -1.84 -18.19
C ASP A 271 2.13 -1.36 -17.42
N ILE A 272 2.51 -0.10 -17.58
CA ILE A 272 3.58 0.54 -16.82
C ILE A 272 3.01 1.79 -16.17
N ASP A 273 3.15 1.90 -14.86
CA ASP A 273 2.75 3.07 -14.10
C ASP A 273 3.94 3.68 -13.37
N TYR A 274 4.00 5.01 -13.32
CA TYR A 274 4.99 5.76 -12.57
C TYR A 274 4.32 6.81 -11.70
N ALA A 275 4.87 7.03 -10.51
CA ALA A 275 4.37 8.01 -9.56
C ALA A 275 5.50 8.75 -8.85
N ILE A 276 5.26 10.03 -8.56
CA ILE A 276 6.01 10.85 -7.63
C ILE A 276 5.05 11.30 -6.54
N PHE A 277 5.44 11.10 -5.29
CA PHE A 277 4.61 11.38 -4.15
C PHE A 277 5.47 11.80 -2.95
N ASN A 278 4.91 12.66 -2.10
CA ASN A 278 5.44 12.85 -0.77
C ASN A 278 4.63 11.95 0.16
N SER A 279 5.32 10.97 0.77
CA SER A 279 4.73 10.09 1.76
C SER A 279 4.39 10.86 3.05
N GLN A 280 3.82 10.16 4.03
CA GLN A 280 3.22 10.79 5.22
C GLN A 280 4.18 11.74 5.96
N PHE A 281 5.48 11.50 5.88
CA PHE A 281 6.54 12.26 6.54
C PHE A 281 7.28 13.20 5.57
N ARG A 282 7.65 14.40 6.03
CA ARG A 282 8.44 15.39 5.25
C ARG A 282 9.93 15.04 5.25
N LEU A 283 10.29 13.84 4.78
CA LEU A 283 11.66 13.30 4.85
C LEU A 283 12.36 13.22 3.48
N GLY A 284 11.70 13.64 2.40
CA GLY A 284 12.25 13.61 1.05
C GLY A 284 11.20 13.27 0.00
N SER A 285 11.60 13.28 -1.27
CA SER A 285 10.75 12.83 -2.37
C SER A 285 10.66 11.32 -2.38
N SER A 286 9.51 10.79 -2.82
CA SER A 286 9.36 9.35 -3.08
C SER A 286 8.89 9.14 -4.51
N SER A 287 9.32 8.04 -5.09
CA SER A 287 8.90 7.64 -6.44
C SER A 287 8.63 6.14 -6.51
N GLN A 288 7.86 5.74 -7.50
CA GLN A 288 7.57 4.34 -7.73
C GLN A 288 7.33 4.06 -9.20
N ILE A 289 7.83 2.92 -9.66
CA ILE A 289 7.47 2.29 -10.92
C ILE A 289 6.78 0.95 -10.67
N SER A 290 5.74 0.68 -11.44
CA SER A 290 4.99 -0.58 -11.42
C SER A 290 4.83 -1.09 -12.84
N ILE A 291 4.98 -2.40 -13.04
CA ILE A 291 4.81 -3.07 -14.32
C ILE A 291 3.91 -4.27 -14.13
N VAL A 292 2.89 -4.39 -14.97
CA VAL A 292 2.09 -5.61 -15.13
C VAL A 292 2.45 -6.25 -16.45
N PHE A 293 2.69 -7.56 -16.47
CA PHE A 293 2.71 -8.38 -17.67
C PHE A 293 1.38 -9.12 -17.79
N LYS A 294 0.70 -8.91 -18.92
CA LYS A 294 -0.60 -9.50 -19.22
C LYS A 294 -0.41 -10.79 -19.99
N ASN A 295 -0.84 -11.90 -19.42
CA ASN A 295 -0.74 -13.19 -20.07
C ASN A 295 -2.06 -13.52 -20.78
N ASN A 296 -2.33 -12.76 -21.83
CA ASN A 296 -3.47 -13.05 -22.71
C ASN A 296 -3.12 -14.30 -23.52
N TYR A 297 -3.73 -15.44 -23.19
CA TYR A 297 -3.69 -16.63 -24.04
C TYR A 297 -4.17 -16.22 -25.44
N ILE A 298 -3.27 -16.30 -26.43
CA ILE A 298 -3.62 -16.26 -27.85
C ILE A 298 -4.41 -17.54 -28.17
#